data_AF-A0A7Y8F0P4-F1
#
_entry.id   AF-A0A7Y8F0P4-F1
#
_cell.length_a   1.000
_cell.length_b   1.000
_cell.length_c   1.000
_cell.angle_alpha   90.00
_cell.angle_beta   90.00
_cell.angle_gamma   90.00
#
_symmetry.space_group_name_H-M   'P 1'
#
loop_
_entity.id
_entity.type
_entity.pdbx_description
1 polymer ?
#
loop_
_entity_poly.entity_id
_entity_poly.type
_entity_poly.pdbx_seq_one_letter_code
_entity_poly.pdbx_strand_id
1 'polypeptide(L)'
;LGLVRGVWREVVGEEPEAPPAYRADWAETGGEETLLNAARRRLVEVSPAMARAGDVLLFRMSAGCPVKHCAILSSDDGSEWKMIHAYWGRAVVESWMGPWWRRRLVAAFRWPVKTEG
;
A
#
# COMPACT_ATOMS: atom_id res chain seq x y z
N LEU A 1 0.23 1.22 -6.89
CA LEU A 1 0.13 2.68 -6.62
C LEU A 1 -1.17 3.30 -7.13
N GLY A 2 -1.56 3.09 -8.40
CA GLY A 2 -2.80 3.65 -8.97
C GLY A 2 -4.07 3.35 -8.15
N LEU A 3 -4.23 2.11 -7.67
CA LEU A 3 -5.33 1.72 -6.77
C LEU A 3 -5.41 2.60 -5.51
N VAL A 4 -4.33 2.65 -4.73
CA VAL A 4 -4.26 3.40 -3.47
C VAL A 4 -4.53 4.90 -3.70
N ARG A 5 -3.97 5.46 -4.77
CA ARG A 5 -4.23 6.86 -5.16
C ARG A 5 -5.70 7.08 -5.56
N GLY A 6 -6.30 6.13 -6.26
CA GLY A 6 -7.73 6.17 -6.57
C GLY A 6 -8.60 6.22 -5.32
N VAL A 7 -8.35 5.32 -4.37
CA VAL A 7 -9.09 5.29 -3.10
C VAL A 7 -8.84 6.55 -2.27
N TRP A 8 -7.61 7.10 -2.28
CA TRP A 8 -7.33 8.38 -1.64
C TRP A 8 -8.27 9.48 -2.14
N ARG A 9 -8.42 9.61 -3.46
CA ARG A 9 -9.27 10.65 -4.06
C ARG A 9 -10.72 10.57 -3.60
N GLU A 10 -11.23 9.35 -3.48
CA GLU A 10 -12.61 9.11 -3.05
C GLU A 10 -12.81 9.30 -1.53
N VAL A 11 -11.86 8.85 -0.70
CA VAL A 11 -12.04 8.79 0.76
C VAL A 11 -11.49 10.03 1.48
N VAL A 12 -10.37 10.57 1.00
CA VAL A 12 -9.67 11.70 1.63
C VAL A 12 -9.95 13.01 0.89
N GLY A 13 -9.98 12.97 -0.45
CA GLY A 13 -10.16 14.16 -1.30
C GLY A 13 -8.96 14.40 -2.21
N GLU A 14 -8.65 15.65 -2.52
CA GLU A 14 -7.57 15.98 -3.46
C GLU A 14 -6.21 15.37 -3.02
N GLU A 15 -5.45 14.89 -3.99
CA GLU A 15 -4.13 14.34 -3.69
C GLU A 15 -3.15 15.46 -3.35
N PRO A 16 -2.37 15.35 -2.27
CA PRO A 16 -1.59 16.49 -1.78
C PRO A 16 -0.37 16.86 -2.64
N GLU A 17 -0.06 16.08 -3.68
CA GLU A 17 1.07 16.33 -4.56
C GLU A 17 0.86 15.66 -5.92
N ALA A 18 1.20 16.38 -6.99
CA ALA A 18 1.28 15.79 -8.32
C ALA A 18 2.36 14.70 -8.30
N PRO A 19 2.07 13.47 -8.78
CA PRO A 19 3.08 12.43 -8.81
C PRO A 19 4.23 12.92 -9.72
N PRO A 20 5.49 12.75 -9.31
CA PRO A 20 6.60 12.89 -10.24
C PRO A 20 6.33 11.98 -11.44
N ALA A 21 6.66 12.45 -12.65
CA ALA A 21 6.37 11.74 -13.89
C ALA A 21 6.75 10.26 -13.73
N TYR A 22 5.78 9.37 -13.92
CA TYR A 22 5.93 7.92 -13.70
C TYR A 22 6.94 7.37 -14.70
N ARG A 23 8.23 7.52 -14.38
CA ARG A 23 9.30 6.78 -15.04
C ARG A 23 9.28 5.38 -14.46
N ALA A 24 9.38 4.38 -15.32
CA ALA A 24 9.44 2.96 -14.92
C ALA A 24 10.57 2.69 -13.89
N ASP A 25 11.54 3.59 -13.79
CA ASP A 25 12.66 3.55 -12.86
C ASP A 25 12.32 3.92 -11.40
N TRP A 26 11.12 4.45 -11.12
CA TRP A 26 10.67 4.78 -9.74
C TRP A 26 10.72 3.59 -8.78
N ALA A 27 10.56 2.37 -9.33
CA ALA A 27 10.67 1.13 -8.59
C ALA A 27 12.03 0.43 -8.80
N GLU A 28 12.88 0.82 -9.75
CA GLU A 28 14.01 -0.01 -10.19
C GLU A 28 15.38 0.49 -9.72
N THR A 29 15.61 1.79 -9.51
CA THR A 29 17.01 2.31 -9.49
C THR A 29 17.49 3.10 -8.26
N GLY A 30 16.72 3.24 -7.18
CA GLY A 30 17.21 3.86 -5.95
C GLY A 30 17.05 2.92 -4.77
N GLY A 31 18.11 2.63 -4.02
CA GLY A 31 18.05 1.88 -2.75
C GLY A 31 17.25 2.59 -1.63
N GLU A 32 16.54 3.66 -1.97
CA GLU A 32 15.75 4.46 -1.04
C GLU A 32 14.34 3.89 -0.88
N GLU A 33 13.82 3.97 0.34
CA GLU A 33 12.49 3.51 0.72
C GLU A 33 11.39 4.49 0.24
N THR A 34 11.40 4.88 -1.03
CA THR A 34 10.60 5.98 -1.57
C THR A 34 9.10 5.79 -1.33
N LEU A 35 8.55 4.60 -1.63
CA LEU A 35 7.13 4.29 -1.41
C LEU A 35 6.77 4.30 0.08
N LEU A 36 7.62 3.70 0.91
CA LEU A 36 7.40 3.63 2.36
C LEU A 36 7.47 5.03 3.00
N ASN A 37 8.47 5.83 2.62
CA ASN A 37 8.63 7.20 3.08
C ASN A 37 7.46 8.09 2.63
N ALA A 38 6.97 7.93 1.40
CA ALA A 38 5.78 8.63 0.93
C ALA A 38 4.53 8.25 1.74
N ALA A 39 4.33 6.96 2.02
CA ALA A 39 3.23 6.49 2.86
C ALA A 39 3.30 7.09 4.27
N ARG A 40 4.48 7.10 4.91
CA ARG A 40 4.68 7.71 6.24
C ARG A 40 4.37 9.19 6.32
N ARG A 41 4.57 9.94 5.23
CA ARG A 41 4.26 11.38 5.18
C ARG A 41 2.76 11.66 5.02
N ARG A 42 1.95 10.68 4.58
CA ARG A 42 0.58 10.91 4.10
C ARG A 42 -0.48 10.05 4.79
N LEU A 43 -0.07 8.92 5.35
CA LEU A 43 -0.93 7.96 6.01
C LEU A 43 -0.51 7.82 7.48
N VAL A 44 -1.39 7.28 8.30
CA VAL A 44 -1.13 7.03 9.72
C VAL A 44 -0.58 5.62 9.87
N GLU A 45 0.71 5.47 10.16
CA GLU A 45 1.34 4.15 10.33
C GLU A 45 0.76 3.41 11.54
N VAL A 46 0.52 2.11 11.35
CA VAL A 46 0.03 1.20 12.39
C VAL A 46 0.88 -0.06 12.39
N SER A 47 0.93 -0.73 13.55
CA SER A 47 1.57 -2.04 13.61
C SER A 47 0.90 -2.99 12.61
N PRO A 48 1.66 -3.76 11.80
CA PRO A 48 1.09 -4.78 10.91
C PRO A 48 0.18 -5.79 11.63
N ALA A 49 0.41 -6.06 12.91
CA ALA A 49 -0.43 -6.93 13.73
C ALA A 49 -1.79 -6.30 14.09
N MET A 50 -1.92 -4.99 13.97
CA MET A 50 -3.15 -4.22 14.21
C MET A 50 -3.82 -3.77 12.90
N ALA A 51 -3.31 -4.23 11.76
CA ALA A 51 -3.93 -3.95 10.47
C ALA A 51 -5.32 -4.58 10.42
N ARG A 52 -6.29 -3.82 9.93
CA ARG A 52 -7.68 -4.25 9.76
C ARG A 52 -8.19 -3.95 8.36
N ALA A 53 -9.34 -4.51 7.99
CA ALA A 53 -9.97 -4.19 6.70
C ALA A 53 -10.05 -2.67 6.46
N GLY A 54 -9.65 -2.26 5.25
CA GLY A 54 -9.50 -0.87 4.81
C GLY A 54 -8.08 -0.31 4.92
N ASP A 55 -7.20 -0.91 5.72
CA ASP A 55 -5.82 -0.43 5.89
C ASP A 55 -4.96 -0.68 4.63
N VAL A 56 -4.04 0.24 4.36
CA VAL A 56 -3.06 0.13 3.27
C VAL A 56 -1.87 -0.70 3.76
N LEU A 57 -1.53 -1.74 3.00
CA LEU A 57 -0.43 -2.64 3.29
C LEU A 57 0.72 -2.40 2.32
N LEU A 58 1.95 -2.37 2.83
CA LEU A 58 3.16 -2.24 2.03
C LEU A 58 4.04 -3.48 2.13
N PHE A 59 4.57 -3.91 0.99
CA PHE A 59 5.32 -5.15 0.87
C PHE A 59 6.70 -4.95 0.24
N ARG A 60 7.65 -5.70 0.79
CA ARG A 60 9.00 -5.85 0.24
C ARG A 60 9.12 -7.18 -0.50
N MET A 61 9.38 -7.13 -1.80
CA MET A 61 9.31 -8.33 -2.65
C MET A 61 10.50 -9.28 -2.44
N SER A 62 11.67 -8.72 -2.13
CA SER A 62 12.92 -9.44 -1.87
C SER A 62 13.70 -8.76 -0.73
N ALA A 63 14.46 -9.55 0.03
CA ALA A 63 15.38 -9.01 1.03
C ALA A 63 16.41 -8.08 0.36
N GLY A 64 16.72 -6.95 1.00
CA GLY A 64 17.66 -5.96 0.47
C GLY A 64 17.13 -5.06 -0.64
N CYS A 65 15.90 -5.27 -1.14
CA CYS A 65 15.24 -4.33 -2.05
C CYS A 65 14.32 -3.37 -1.28
N PRO A 66 14.10 -2.14 -1.75
CA PRO A 66 13.09 -1.25 -1.19
C PRO A 66 11.66 -1.81 -1.28
N VAL A 67 10.75 -1.20 -0.54
CA VAL A 67 9.30 -1.45 -0.67
C VAL A 67 8.80 -1.01 -2.05
N LYS A 68 8.15 -1.92 -2.77
CA LYS A 68 7.71 -1.70 -4.17
C LYS A 68 6.27 -2.11 -4.45
N HIS A 69 5.60 -2.78 -3.51
CA HIS A 69 4.23 -3.26 -3.70
C HIS A 69 3.30 -2.74 -2.60
N CYS A 70 2.06 -2.46 -2.97
CA CYS A 70 1.02 -1.98 -2.05
C CYS A 70 -0.31 -2.68 -2.32
N ALA A 71 -1.09 -2.88 -1.27
CA ALA A 71 -2.44 -3.44 -1.32
C ALA A 71 -3.35 -2.71 -0.31
N ILE A 72 -4.64 -2.97 -0.39
CA ILE A 72 -5.61 -2.62 0.65
C ILE A 72 -6.10 -3.93 1.27
N LEU A 73 -6.03 -4.05 2.60
CA LEU A 73 -6.58 -5.20 3.32
C LEU A 73 -8.10 -5.19 3.15
N SER A 74 -8.69 -6.22 2.55
CA SER A 74 -10.13 -6.29 2.31
C SER A 74 -10.85 -7.16 3.32
N SER A 75 -10.16 -8.16 3.88
CA SER A 75 -10.64 -8.91 5.03
C SER A 75 -9.51 -9.32 5.94
N ASP A 76 -9.72 -9.11 7.25
CA ASP A 76 -8.88 -9.57 8.34
C ASP A 76 -9.55 -10.65 9.20
N ASP A 77 -10.68 -11.19 8.74
CA ASP A 77 -11.41 -12.26 9.40
C ASP A 77 -10.78 -13.65 9.17
N GLY A 78 -10.89 -14.51 10.19
CA GLY A 78 -10.45 -15.90 10.11
C GLY A 78 -8.92 -16.11 10.03
N SER A 79 -8.52 -17.30 9.58
CA SER A 79 -7.11 -17.72 9.53
C SER A 79 -6.32 -17.12 8.35
N GLU A 80 -7.02 -16.64 7.32
CA GLU A 80 -6.42 -16.13 6.09
C GLU A 80 -7.01 -14.77 5.70
N TRP A 81 -6.15 -13.77 5.66
CA TRP A 81 -6.54 -12.41 5.26
C TRP A 81 -6.72 -12.33 3.74
N LYS A 82 -7.50 -11.36 3.27
CA LYS A 82 -7.64 -11.02 1.84
C LYS A 82 -7.21 -9.59 1.58
N MET A 83 -6.69 -9.34 0.38
CA MET A 83 -6.26 -8.02 -0.02
C MET A 83 -6.61 -7.72 -1.47
N ILE A 84 -6.83 -6.45 -1.75
CA ILE A 84 -7.04 -5.90 -3.09
C ILE A 84 -5.74 -5.23 -3.54
N HIS A 85 -5.20 -5.64 -4.68
CA HIS A 85 -3.99 -5.03 -5.25
C HIS A 85 -4.00 -5.00 -6.77
N ALA A 86 -3.10 -4.21 -7.35
CA ALA A 86 -2.79 -4.31 -8.78
C ALA A 86 -1.75 -5.43 -8.97
N TYR A 87 -2.13 -6.49 -9.68
CA TYR A 87 -1.23 -7.59 -9.99
C TYR A 87 -0.44 -7.26 -11.26
N TRP A 88 0.87 -7.53 -11.30
CA TRP A 88 1.75 -7.16 -12.42
C TRP A 88 1.15 -7.54 -13.78
N GLY A 89 1.02 -6.55 -14.68
CA GLY A 89 0.44 -6.72 -16.02
C GLY A 89 -1.06 -7.03 -16.06
N ARG A 90 -1.79 -6.90 -14.95
CA ARG A 90 -3.23 -7.17 -14.84
C ARG A 90 -4.01 -6.00 -14.22
N ALA A 91 -5.33 -6.12 -14.28
CA ALA A 91 -6.27 -5.28 -13.56
C ALA A 91 -6.15 -5.45 -12.02
N VAL A 92 -6.87 -4.59 -11.30
CA VAL A 92 -7.05 -4.72 -9.84
C VAL A 92 -7.80 -6.02 -9.53
N VAL A 93 -7.31 -6.79 -8.56
CA VAL A 93 -7.90 -8.06 -8.12
C VAL A 93 -7.92 -8.14 -6.61
N GLU A 94 -8.88 -8.90 -6.07
CA GLU A 94 -8.84 -9.40 -4.70
C GLU A 94 -8.20 -10.78 -4.67
N SER A 95 -7.31 -11.04 -3.71
CA SER A 95 -6.66 -12.33 -3.54
C SER A 95 -6.37 -12.64 -2.07
N TRP A 96 -6.16 -13.92 -1.76
CA TRP A 96 -5.73 -14.35 -0.43
C TRP A 96 -4.31 -13.86 -0.12
N MET A 97 -4.13 -13.37 1.09
CA MET A 97 -2.85 -12.96 1.66
C MET A 97 -2.20 -14.15 2.38
N GLY A 98 -1.85 -15.17 1.61
CA GLY A 98 -1.19 -16.36 2.13
C GLY A 98 0.19 -16.09 2.73
N PRO A 99 0.88 -17.12 3.25
CA PRO A 99 2.14 -16.97 3.99
C PRO A 99 3.24 -16.21 3.25
N TRP A 100 3.27 -16.31 1.92
CA TRP A 100 4.24 -15.61 1.08
C TRP A 100 4.11 -14.09 1.16
N TRP A 101 2.88 -13.57 1.20
CA TRP A 101 2.59 -12.14 1.36
C TRP A 101 2.79 -11.70 2.80
N ARG A 102 2.35 -12.50 3.78
CA ARG A 102 2.50 -12.15 5.20
C ARG A 102 3.96 -11.95 5.60
N ARG A 103 4.87 -12.82 5.14
CA ARG A 103 6.32 -12.68 5.39
C ARG A 103 6.96 -11.44 4.75
N ARG A 104 6.28 -10.82 3.78
CA ARG A 104 6.74 -9.65 3.03
C ARG A 104 6.07 -8.36 3.45
N LEU A 105 5.05 -8.44 4.32
CA LEU A 105 4.40 -7.28 4.90
C LEU A 105 5.40 -6.58 5.80
N VAL A 106 5.71 -5.33 5.50
CA VAL A 106 6.69 -4.55 6.27
C VAL A 106 6.06 -3.38 7.02
N ALA A 107 4.92 -2.88 6.55
CA ALA A 107 4.22 -1.78 7.17
C ALA A 107 2.73 -1.81 6.80
N ALA A 108 1.91 -1.28 7.70
CA ALA A 108 0.49 -1.09 7.51
C ALA A 108 0.13 0.35 7.88
N PHE A 109 -0.89 0.91 7.22
CA PHE A 109 -1.27 2.30 7.40
C PHE A 109 -2.77 2.49 7.32
N ARG A 110 -3.28 3.44 8.11
CA ARG A 110 -4.64 3.97 8.00
C ARG A 110 -4.67 5.21 7.13
N TRP A 111 -5.79 5.41 6.44
CA TRP A 111 -6.09 6.67 5.79
C TRP A 111 -6.15 7.80 6.83
N PRO A 112 -5.66 9.01 6.51
CA PRO A 112 -5.87 10.15 7.38
C PRO A 112 -7.37 10.45 7.49
N VAL A 113 -7.76 11.05 8.61
CA VAL A 113 -9.11 11.59 8.76
C VAL A 113 -9.27 12.70 7.74
N LYS A 114 -10.38 12.70 6.99
CA LYS A 114 -10.76 13.82 6.15
C LYS A 114 -10.93 15.03 7.06
N THR A 115 -10.07 16.03 6.95
CA THR A 115 -10.32 17.31 7.61
C THR A 115 -11.54 17.89 6.91
N GLU A 116 -12.67 17.94 7.62
CA GLU A 116 -13.84 18.68 7.16
C GLU A 116 -13.41 20.15 7.03
N GLY A 117 -13.48 20.68 5.81
CA GLY A 117 -13.27 22.09 5.52
C GLY A 117 -14.56 22.88 5.70
#